data_AF-A0A2R6T6U6-F1
#
_entry.id   AF-A0A2R6T6U6-F1
#
_cell.length_a   1.000
_cell.length_b   1.000
_cell.length_c   1.000
_cell.angle_alpha   90.00
_cell.angle_beta   90.00
_cell.angle_gamma   90.00
#
_symmetry.space_group_name_H-M   'P 1'
#
loop_
_entity.id
_entity.type
_entity.pdbx_description
1 polymer ?
#
loop_
_entity_poly.entity_id
_entity_poly.type
_entity_poly.pdbx_seq_one_letter_code
_entity_poly.pdbx_strand_id
1 'polypeptide(L)'
;MILDEAGILLDKKKWYKQVVKSIHKVFQTFRAENLMVFLTMPSLGFIEKNIRKLFDGHFSMKKQRVLKFKRWQYNAEMDKVYKKYLRRDGRKIDKIKIGDVTENHEDLIREYERRRFEFLKELQMDEWKKLREIETQGEESFNLTIVLQC
;
A
#
# COMPACT_ATOMS: atom_id res chain seq x y z
N MET A 1 8.18 -0.48 -12.06
CA MET A 1 7.15 -1.43 -11.61
C MET A 1 6.01 -0.68 -10.92
N ILE A 2 4.76 -1.11 -11.06
CA ILE A 2 3.62 -0.56 -10.33
C ILE A 2 3.03 -1.68 -9.47
N LEU A 3 2.92 -1.46 -8.16
CA LEU A 3 2.21 -2.36 -7.25
C LEU A 3 0.92 -1.68 -6.83
N ASP A 4 -0.19 -2.26 -7.26
CA ASP A 4 -1.51 -1.78 -6.92
C ASP A 4 -1.93 -2.27 -5.53
N GLU A 5 -2.72 -1.46 -4.82
CA GLU A 5 -3.27 -1.79 -3.50
C GLU A 5 -2.21 -2.28 -2.48
N ALA A 6 -1.01 -1.70 -2.55
CA ALA A 6 0.15 -2.15 -1.77
C ALA A 6 -0.06 -2.15 -0.25
N GLY A 7 -1.07 -1.42 0.25
CA GLY A 7 -1.47 -1.44 1.66
C GLY A 7 -1.93 -2.80 2.18
N ILE A 8 -2.43 -3.68 1.32
CA ILE A 8 -2.87 -5.04 1.68
C ILE A 8 -1.66 -5.95 1.88
N LEU A 9 -0.70 -5.87 0.96
CA LEU A 9 0.51 -6.68 0.97
C LEU A 9 1.51 -6.22 2.05
N LEU A 10 1.62 -4.90 2.25
CA LEU A 10 2.58 -4.26 3.15
C LEU A 10 1.97 -3.78 4.47
N ASP A 11 0.87 -4.42 4.88
CA ASP A 11 0.09 -4.02 6.06
C ASP A 11 0.96 -3.93 7.33
N LYS A 12 0.94 -2.75 7.95
CA LYS A 12 1.58 -2.45 9.23
C LYS A 12 1.22 -3.46 10.32
N LYS A 13 -0.02 -3.98 10.35
CA LYS A 13 -0.46 -4.95 11.35
C LYS A 13 0.19 -6.33 11.17
N LYS A 14 0.66 -6.63 9.96
CA LYS A 14 1.27 -7.93 9.59
C LYS A 14 2.80 -7.87 9.56
N TRP A 15 3.43 -6.89 10.23
CA TRP A 15 4.89 -6.68 10.24
C TRP A 15 5.71 -7.92 10.64
N TYR A 16 5.13 -8.80 11.46
CA TYR A 16 5.79 -10.02 11.94
C TYR A 16 5.82 -11.14 10.88
N LYS A 17 4.92 -11.10 9.88
CA LYS A 17 4.82 -12.13 8.84
C LYS A 17 6.08 -12.16 7.99
N GLN A 18 6.53 -13.37 7.67
CA GLN A 18 7.74 -13.59 6.87
C GLN A 18 7.68 -12.89 5.50
N VAL A 19 6.50 -12.86 4.88
CA VAL A 19 6.27 -12.16 3.60
C VAL A 19 6.65 -10.68 3.69
N VAL A 20 6.17 -9.96 4.70
CA VAL A 20 6.47 -8.52 4.88
C VAL A 20 7.97 -8.30 5.14
N LYS A 21 8.60 -9.19 5.90
CA LYS A 21 10.06 -9.14 6.14
C LYS A 21 10.87 -9.37 4.86
N SER A 22 10.47 -10.33 4.03
CA SER A 22 11.12 -10.60 2.74
C SER A 22 10.96 -9.42 1.79
N ILE A 23 9.75 -8.85 1.70
CA ILE A 23 9.51 -7.68 0.87
C ILE A 23 10.34 -6.49 1.35
N HIS A 24 10.45 -6.27 2.66
CA HIS A 24 11.31 -5.20 3.19
C HIS A 24 12.77 -5.33 2.72
N LYS A 25 13.34 -6.55 2.70
CA LYS A 25 14.70 -6.78 2.16
C LYS A 25 14.78 -6.41 0.67
N VAL A 26 13.78 -6.79 -0.12
CA VAL A 26 13.72 -6.44 -1.55
C VAL A 26 13.64 -4.93 -1.75
N PHE A 27 12.86 -4.22 -0.93
CA PHE A 27 12.78 -2.75 -1.01
C PHE A 27 14.12 -2.06 -0.72
N GLN A 28 14.98 -2.66 0.10
CA GLN A 28 16.32 -2.12 0.37
C GLN A 28 17.25 -2.25 -0.84
N THR A 29 17.05 -3.23 -1.72
CA THR A 29 17.90 -3.42 -2.91
C THR A 29 17.52 -2.50 -4.07
N PHE A 30 16.28 -1.98 -4.12
CA PHE A 30 15.81 -1.15 -5.23
C PHE A 30 16.71 0.04 -5.56
N ARG A 31 17.28 0.69 -4.54
CA ARG A 31 18.19 1.83 -4.76
C ARG A 31 19.53 1.39 -5.37
N ALA A 32 20.06 0.23 -4.96
CA ALA A 32 21.31 -0.32 -5.49
C ALA A 32 21.13 -0.78 -6.95
N GLU A 33 19.97 -1.37 -7.26
CA GLU A 33 19.62 -1.86 -8.60
C GLU A 33 19.02 -0.78 -9.52
N ASN A 34 18.95 0.48 -9.06
CA ASN A 34 18.32 1.60 -9.77
C ASN A 34 16.88 1.31 -10.25
N LEU A 35 16.11 0.57 -9.44
CA LEU A 35 14.74 0.19 -9.73
C LEU A 35 13.76 1.22 -9.17
N MET A 36 12.85 1.70 -10.02
CA MET A 36 11.76 2.57 -9.61
C MET A 36 10.44 1.80 -9.47
N VAL A 37 9.81 1.95 -8.31
CA VAL A 37 8.54 1.30 -7.97
C VAL A 37 7.51 2.33 -7.56
N PHE A 38 6.33 2.27 -8.17
CA PHE A 38 5.17 3.06 -7.78
C PHE A 38 4.22 2.18 -6.98
N LEU A 39 3.82 2.67 -5.81
CA LEU A 39 2.85 2.00 -4.96
C LEU A 39 1.60 2.86 -4.89
N THR A 40 0.45 2.27 -5.18
CA THR A 40 -0.84 2.92 -4.97
C THR A 40 -1.47 2.38 -3.68
N MET A 41 -2.07 3.29 -2.92
CA MET A 41 -2.77 2.98 -1.67
C MET A 41 -3.67 4.15 -1.29
N PRO A 42 -4.80 3.88 -0.60
CA PRO A 42 -5.69 4.93 -0.13
C PRO A 42 -5.06 5.79 0.99
N SER A 43 -4.22 5.18 1.83
CA SER A 43 -3.54 5.89 2.92
C SER A 43 -2.15 5.32 3.16
N LEU A 44 -1.18 6.22 3.33
CA LEU A 44 0.18 5.88 3.74
C LEU A 44 0.22 5.27 5.15
N GLY A 45 -0.86 5.36 5.92
CA GLY A 45 -0.95 4.74 7.25
C GLY A 45 -0.92 3.21 7.22
N PHE A 46 -1.27 2.60 6.08
CA PHE A 46 -1.37 1.16 5.93
C PHE A 46 -0.03 0.46 5.76
N ILE A 47 0.98 1.16 5.24
CA ILE A 47 2.31 0.59 5.08
C ILE A 47 3.08 0.61 6.41
N GLU A 48 3.80 -0.47 6.67
CA GLU A 48 4.75 -0.60 7.77
C GLU A 48 5.74 0.60 7.84
N LYS A 49 6.13 1.03 9.06
CA LYS A 49 6.92 2.24 9.29
C LYS A 49 8.32 2.14 8.66
N ASN A 50 9.01 1.01 8.76
CA ASN A 50 10.36 0.86 8.22
C ASN A 50 10.37 0.86 6.70
N ILE A 51 9.40 0.21 6.06
CA ILE A 51 9.26 0.26 4.60
C ILE A 51 9.01 1.70 4.13
N ARG A 52 8.17 2.47 4.83
CA ARG A 52 7.90 3.88 4.48
C ARG A 52 9.14 4.78 4.54
N LYS A 53 10.12 4.45 5.38
CA LYS A 53 11.38 5.22 5.45
C LYS A 53 12.21 5.10 4.17
N LEU A 54 11.98 4.05 3.39
CA LEU A 54 12.70 3.77 2.15
C LEU A 54 12.09 4.50 0.93
N PHE A 55 10.95 5.16 1.07
CA PHE A 55 10.30 5.84 -0.06
C PHE A 55 10.99 7.15 -0.40
N ASP A 56 11.22 7.39 -1.70
CA ASP A 56 11.78 8.65 -2.19
C ASP A 56 10.78 9.82 -2.15
N GLY A 57 9.48 9.53 -2.19
CA GLY A 57 8.44 10.53 -2.15
C GLY A 57 7.04 9.95 -2.20
N HIS A 58 6.05 10.85 -2.18
CA HIS A 58 4.66 10.46 -2.39
C HIS A 58 3.95 11.46 -3.28
N PHE A 59 3.02 10.93 -4.04
CA PHE A 59 2.03 11.69 -4.77
C PHE A 59 0.71 11.64 -4.02
N SER A 60 0.08 12.80 -3.81
CA SER A 60 -1.26 12.90 -3.22
C SER A 60 -2.18 13.63 -4.19
N MET A 61 -3.30 13.01 -4.54
CA MET A 61 -4.37 13.65 -5.28
C MET A 61 -5.35 14.31 -4.31
N LYS A 62 -5.69 15.60 -4.54
CA LYS A 62 -6.61 16.36 -3.66
C LYS A 62 -7.97 16.65 -4.31
N LYS A 63 -8.00 16.74 -5.63
CA LYS A 63 -9.17 16.95 -6.51
C LYS A 63 -8.89 16.22 -7.83
N GLN A 64 -9.91 16.00 -8.67
CA GLN A 64 -9.71 15.51 -10.04
C GLN A 64 -8.57 16.31 -10.70
N ARG A 65 -7.51 15.61 -11.12
CA ARG A 65 -6.35 16.14 -11.89
C ARG A 65 -5.34 17.05 -11.17
N VAL A 66 -5.46 17.27 -9.86
CA VAL A 66 -4.43 18.03 -9.10
C VAL A 66 -3.56 17.09 -8.30
N LEU A 67 -2.32 16.93 -8.77
CA LEU A 67 -1.28 16.12 -8.14
C LEU A 67 -0.38 17.01 -7.27
N LYS A 68 -0.14 16.60 -6.04
CA LYS A 68 0.91 17.17 -5.22
C LYS A 68 1.98 16.12 -4.98
N PHE A 69 3.20 16.43 -5.34
CA PHE A 69 4.35 15.60 -4.99
C PHE A 69 5.09 16.22 -3.82
N LYS A 70 5.48 15.40 -2.85
CA LYS A 70 6.48 15.77 -1.85
C LYS A 70 7.54 14.69 -1.79
N ARG A 71 8.80 15.12 -1.94
CA ARG A 71 9.98 14.29 -1.74
C ARG A 71 10.13 13.99 -0.26
N TRP A 72 10.44 12.74 0.06
CA TRP A 72 10.71 12.33 1.42
C TRP A 72 12.21 12.30 1.66
N GLN A 73 12.59 12.70 2.86
CA GLN A 73 13.95 12.59 3.33
C GLN A 73 13.91 12.06 4.75
N TYR A 74 14.39 10.84 4.92
CA TYR A 74 14.56 10.25 6.24
C TYR A 74 15.82 10.81 6.90
N ASN A 75 15.69 11.28 8.14
CA ASN A 75 16.81 11.59 9.01
C ASN A 75 16.93 10.45 10.03
N ALA A 76 18.04 9.71 9.97
CA ALA A 76 18.30 8.55 10.80
C ALA A 76 18.54 8.92 12.27
N GLU A 77 19.19 10.05 12.55
CA GLU A 77 19.51 10.50 13.91
C GLU A 77 18.25 10.82 14.73
N MET A 78 17.28 11.50 14.11
CA MET A 78 16.03 11.90 14.78
C MET A 78 14.87 10.93 14.56
N ASP A 79 15.07 9.85 13.80
CA ASP A 79 14.01 8.95 13.32
C ASP A 79 12.79 9.66 12.69
N LYS A 80 13.05 10.77 11.97
CA LYS A 80 11.99 11.63 11.40
C LYS A 80 12.06 11.65 9.87
N VAL A 81 10.89 11.55 9.24
CA VAL A 81 10.74 11.71 7.78
C VAL A 81 10.28 13.13 7.48
N TYR A 82 11.13 13.89 6.81
CA TYR A 82 10.85 15.25 6.37
C TYR A 82 10.25 15.25 4.96
N LYS A 83 9.15 15.99 4.79
CA LYS A 83 8.46 16.12 3.49
C LYS A 83 8.84 17.44 2.85
N LYS A 84 9.67 17.40 1.82
CA LYS A 84 10.14 18.56 1.08
C LYS A 84 9.34 18.75 -0.21
N TYR A 85 9.07 19.99 -0.56
CA TYR A 85 8.49 20.33 -1.86
C TYR A 85 9.60 20.35 -2.92
N LEU A 86 9.23 20.02 -4.16
CA LEU A 86 10.11 20.31 -5.28
C LEU A 86 10.31 21.81 -5.42
N ARG A 87 11.52 22.21 -5.78
CA ARG A 87 11.86 23.59 -6.08
C ARG A 87 12.41 23.64 -7.50
N ARG A 88 11.96 24.62 -8.28
CA ARG A 88 12.50 24.97 -9.61
C ARG A 88 12.82 26.46 -9.57
N ASP A 89 14.06 26.82 -9.84
CA ASP A 89 14.54 28.21 -9.83
C ASP A 89 14.23 28.93 -8.50
N GLY A 90 14.45 28.23 -7.37
CA GLY A 90 14.16 28.73 -6.02
C GLY A 90 12.67 28.75 -5.66
N ARG A 91 11.75 28.61 -6.62
CA ARG A 91 10.30 28.63 -6.39
C ARG A 91 9.78 27.25 -6.02
N LYS A 92 8.92 27.22 -5.01
CA LYS A 92 8.23 26.01 -4.55
C LYS A 92 7.18 25.56 -5.58
N ILE A 93 7.29 24.32 -6.03
CA ILE A 93 6.25 23.64 -6.81
C ILE A 93 5.33 22.92 -5.82
N ASP A 94 4.17 23.51 -5.53
CA ASP A 94 3.18 22.91 -4.62
C ASP A 94 2.18 22.00 -5.32
N LYS A 95 1.93 22.25 -6.61
CA LYS A 95 0.87 21.63 -7.40
C LYS A 95 1.38 21.38 -8.80
N ILE A 96 1.25 20.16 -9.25
CA ILE A 96 1.41 19.76 -10.64
C ILE A 96 -0.01 19.54 -11.14
N LYS A 97 -0.47 20.40 -12.05
CA LYS A 97 -1.66 20.10 -12.83
C LYS A 97 -1.22 19.01 -13.80
N ILE A 98 -1.73 17.80 -13.62
CA ILE A 98 -1.64 16.82 -14.70
C ILE A 98 -2.49 17.43 -15.81
N GLY A 99 -1.90 17.62 -17.00
CA GLY A 99 -2.65 18.10 -18.16
C GLY A 99 -3.83 17.17 -18.46
N ASP A 100 -4.56 17.45 -19.54
CA ASP A 100 -5.40 16.41 -20.12
C ASP A 100 -4.47 15.25 -20.45
N VAL A 101 -4.50 14.19 -19.63
CA VAL A 101 -3.91 12.90 -19.96
C VAL A 101 -4.62 12.53 -21.24
N THR A 102 -3.91 12.79 -22.31
CA THR A 102 -4.44 12.84 -23.66
C THR A 102 -4.58 11.39 -24.05
N GLU A 103 -5.81 11.00 -24.38
CA GLU A 103 -6.31 9.64 -24.60
C GLU A 103 -6.68 8.87 -23.31
N ASN A 104 -7.97 9.01 -22.96
CA ASN A 104 -8.69 7.97 -22.24
C ASN A 104 -8.70 6.71 -23.12
N HIS A 105 -7.71 5.84 -22.99
CA HIS A 105 -7.79 4.50 -23.56
C HIS A 105 -8.78 3.69 -22.73
N GLU A 106 -10.07 3.79 -23.08
CA GLU A 106 -11.17 3.13 -22.38
C GLU A 106 -10.92 1.61 -22.24
N ASP A 107 -10.31 1.00 -23.25
CA ASP A 107 -9.94 -0.42 -23.22
C ASP A 107 -8.93 -0.75 -22.12
N LEU A 108 -7.90 0.09 -21.93
CA LEU A 108 -6.90 -0.10 -20.88
C LEU A 108 -7.51 0.10 -19.49
N ILE A 109 -8.40 1.09 -19.34
CA ILE A 109 -9.11 1.35 -18.09
C ILE A 109 -10.00 0.16 -17.77
N ARG A 110 -10.79 -0.32 -18.74
CA ARG A 110 -11.70 -1.44 -18.58
C ARG A 110 -10.97 -2.72 -18.21
N GLU A 111 -9.88 -3.05 -18.91
CA GLU A 111 -9.09 -4.24 -18.61
C GLU A 111 -8.40 -4.15 -17.25
N TYR A 112 -7.90 -2.97 -16.87
CA TYR A 112 -7.36 -2.71 -15.54
C TYR A 112 -8.43 -2.91 -14.45
N GLU A 113 -9.61 -2.30 -14.62
CA GLU A 113 -10.72 -2.43 -13.67
C GLU A 113 -11.21 -3.87 -13.54
N ARG A 114 -11.25 -4.62 -14.66
CA ARG A 114 -11.58 -6.05 -14.66
C ARG A 114 -10.59 -6.85 -13.80
N ARG A 115 -9.28 -6.73 -14.06
CA ARG A 115 -8.24 -7.45 -13.29
C ARG A 115 -8.25 -7.07 -11.82
N ARG A 116 -8.44 -5.78 -11.53
CA ARG A 116 -8.56 -5.28 -10.17
C ARG A 116 -9.76 -5.89 -9.45
N PHE A 117 -10.91 -5.97 -10.11
CA PHE A 117 -12.10 -6.59 -9.55
C PHE A 117 -11.92 -8.08 -9.28
N GLU A 118 -11.31 -8.82 -10.21
CA GLU A 118 -10.98 -10.24 -10.04
C GLU A 118 -10.07 -10.46 -8.82
N PHE A 119 -8.97 -9.71 -8.73
CA PHE A 119 -8.05 -9.76 -7.60
C PHE A 119 -8.75 -9.46 -6.26
N LEU A 120 -9.56 -8.40 -6.21
CA LEU A 120 -10.31 -8.03 -5.00
C LEU A 120 -11.29 -9.12 -4.57
N LYS A 121 -11.97 -9.75 -5.53
CA LYS A 121 -12.95 -10.81 -5.26
C LYS A 121 -12.28 -12.06 -4.71
N GLU A 122 -11.17 -12.49 -5.31
CA GLU A 122 -10.36 -13.60 -4.80
C GLU A 122 -9.89 -13.35 -3.37
N LEU A 123 -9.33 -12.16 -3.13
CA LEU A 123 -8.88 -11.76 -1.80
C LEU A 123 -10.02 -11.77 -0.78
N GLN A 124 -11.19 -11.23 -1.14
CA GLN A 124 -12.36 -11.25 -0.26
C GLN A 124 -12.81 -12.67 0.04
N MET A 125 -12.91 -13.54 -0.98
CA MET A 125 -13.32 -14.94 -0.79
C MET A 125 -12.38 -15.68 0.16
N ASP A 126 -11.07 -15.46 0.05
CA ASP A 126 -10.09 -16.09 0.93
C ASP A 126 -10.20 -15.60 2.37
N GLU A 127 -10.45 -14.30 2.60
CA GLU A 127 -10.68 -13.79 3.95
C GLU A 127 -12.02 -14.29 4.53
N TRP A 128 -13.08 -14.40 3.72
CA TRP A 128 -14.37 -14.99 4.14
C TRP A 128 -14.27 -16.47 4.51
N LYS A 129 -13.41 -17.24 3.83
CA LYS A 129 -13.15 -18.64 4.21
C LYS A 129 -12.50 -18.72 5.59
N LYS A 130 -11.45 -17.92 5.82
CA LYS A 130 -10.76 -17.85 7.12
C LYS A 130 -11.71 -17.42 8.25
N LEU A 131 -12.59 -16.45 8.00
CA LEU A 131 -13.59 -16.03 8.99
C LEU A 131 -14.53 -17.17 9.36
N ARG A 132 -15.05 -17.92 8.36
CA ARG A 132 -15.92 -19.07 8.62
C ARG A 132 -15.22 -20.20 9.38
N GLU A 133 -13.96 -20.48 9.04
CA GLU A 133 -13.16 -21.47 9.79
C GLU A 133 -13.01 -21.08 11.27
N ILE A 134 -12.83 -19.79 11.56
CA ILE A 134 -12.76 -19.28 12.93
C ILE A 134 -14.11 -19.41 13.65
N GLU A 135 -15.23 -19.12 12.98
CA GLU A 135 -16.57 -19.28 13.55
C GLU A 135 -16.87 -20.74 13.89
N THR A 136 -16.57 -21.68 12.99
CA THR A 136 -16.76 -23.12 13.25
C THR A 136 -15.90 -23.62 14.40
N GLN A 137 -14.63 -23.20 14.49
CA GLN A 137 -13.76 -23.52 15.62
C GLN A 137 -14.25 -22.91 16.94
N GLY A 138 -14.82 -21.70 16.88
CA GLY A 138 -15.43 -21.03 18.03
C GLY A 138 -16.64 -21.79 18.57
N GLU A 139 -17.52 -22.26 17.69
CA GLU A 139 -18.71 -23.06 18.06
C GLU A 139 -18.33 -24.44 18.62
N GLU A 140 -17.34 -25.13 18.04
CA GLU A 140 -16.82 -26.40 18.57
C GLU A 140 -16.20 -26.23 19.96
N SER A 141 -15.44 -25.14 20.16
CA SER A 141 -14.82 -24.82 21.46
C SER A 141 -15.86 -24.49 22.54
N PHE A 142 -16.93 -23.79 22.15
CA PHE A 142 -18.04 -23.44 23.05
C PHE A 142 -18.85 -24.67 23.45
N ASN A 143 -19.13 -25.57 22.50
CA ASN A 143 -19.81 -26.84 22.76
C ASN A 143 -18.99 -27.78 23.64
N LEU A 144 -17.67 -27.88 23.43
CA LEU A 144 -16.76 -28.64 24.30
C LEU A 144 -16.71 -28.09 25.74
N THR A 145 -16.79 -26.77 25.90
CA THR A 145 -16.78 -26.13 27.23
C THR A 145 -18.07 -26.42 28.01
N ILE A 146 -19.23 -26.45 27.33
CA ILE A 146 -20.51 -26.80 27.96
C ILE A 146 -20.54 -28.28 28.37
N VAL A 147 -20.02 -29.18 27.53
CA VAL A 147 -19.98 -30.63 27.83
C VAL A 147 -19.02 -30.96 28.98
N LEU A 148 -17.95 -30.20 29.19
CA LEU A 148 -17.01 -30.40 30.31
C LEU A 148 -17.48 -29.79 31.65
N GLN A 149 -18.58 -29.03 31.65
CA GLN A 149 -19.19 -28.45 32.86
C GLN A 149 -20.49 -29.15 33.31
N CYS A 150 -20.94 -30.19 32.60
CA CYS A 150 -22.05 -31.07 33.00
C CYS A 150 -21.52 -32.42 33.51
#